data_AF-A0A2V8EYP4-F1
#
_entry.id   AF-A0A2V8EYP4-F1
#
_cell.length_a   1.000
_cell.length_b   1.000
_cell.length_c   1.000
_cell.angle_alpha   90.00
_cell.angle_beta   90.00
_cell.angle_gamma   90.00
#
_symmetry.space_group_name_H-M   'P 1'
#
loop_
_entity.id
_entity.type
_entity.pdbx_description
1 polymer ?
#
loop_
_entity_poly.entity_id
_entity_poly.type
_entity_poly.pdbx_seq_one_letter_code
_entity_poly.pdbx_strand_id
1 'polypeptide(L)'
;MIDAAGMIVMPGGVDVHTHVAGGALNFARGLVPENQRAARKFLHGLDRRAGLGGMTPTTFATGYLYAGMGWTTVNEAAVPILSARHTHEELHDIPIVDKTSLVLMANNEFVLDLLEAGEAERAKHVVAWLVGAAKAYGVKAVNPGGVEAWKWGKNANTLHAPIEGYKKVTPAQIIASLASIADDLKLPHPVHLHCNNLGVPGNFATTIETMNVLSGHRAHLAHLQFHAYGGDDWSTMRSISSPAASGGTSTSRTRPAAASCRTSTRIGIW
;
A
#
# COMPACT_ATOMS: atom_id res chain seq x y z
N MET A 1 34.36 -18.88 8.72
CA MET A 1 34.18 -17.82 9.73
C MET A 1 34.14 -16.49 8.98
N ILE A 2 33.19 -15.60 9.28
CA ILE A 2 33.17 -14.22 8.76
C ILE A 2 33.57 -13.31 9.94
N ASP A 3 34.68 -12.59 9.81
CA ASP A 3 35.12 -11.61 10.81
C ASP A 3 34.37 -10.29 10.59
N ALA A 4 33.73 -9.79 11.64
CA ALA A 4 32.93 -8.57 11.64
C ALA A 4 33.41 -7.56 12.71
N ALA A 5 34.66 -7.67 13.17
CA ALA A 5 35.24 -6.74 14.14
C ALA A 5 35.14 -5.29 13.64
N GLY A 6 34.54 -4.42 14.46
CA GLY A 6 34.34 -3.00 14.12
C GLY A 6 33.19 -2.72 13.14
N MET A 7 32.38 -3.70 12.77
CA MET A 7 31.23 -3.55 11.87
C MET A 7 29.89 -3.62 12.61
N ILE A 8 28.85 -3.00 12.04
CA ILE A 8 27.46 -3.16 12.49
C ILE A 8 26.86 -4.37 11.78
N VAL A 9 26.26 -5.28 12.55
CA VAL A 9 25.52 -6.44 12.04
C VAL A 9 24.04 -6.27 12.33
N MET A 10 23.21 -6.31 11.28
CA MET A 10 21.75 -6.22 11.37
C MET A 10 21.10 -7.39 10.61
N PRO A 11 19.83 -7.73 10.92
CA PRO A 11 19.01 -8.53 10.01
C PRO A 11 18.91 -7.85 8.63
N GLY A 12 18.59 -8.64 7.60
CA GLY A 12 18.30 -8.09 6.27
C GLY A 12 17.11 -7.14 6.30
N GLY A 13 17.19 -6.06 5.50
CA GLY A 13 16.11 -5.08 5.38
C GLY A 13 14.85 -5.67 4.75
N VAL A 14 13.67 -5.20 5.19
CA VAL A 14 12.34 -5.64 4.72
C VAL A 14 11.54 -4.44 4.22
N ASP A 15 11.44 -4.27 2.91
CA ASP A 15 10.75 -3.13 2.28
C ASP A 15 9.26 -3.45 2.17
N VAL A 16 8.48 -2.81 3.06
CA VAL A 16 7.05 -3.06 3.22
C VAL A 16 6.20 -2.39 2.13
N HIS A 17 6.76 -1.43 1.40
CA HIS A 17 6.03 -0.70 0.36
C HIS A 17 6.98 -0.19 -0.72
N THR A 18 6.97 -0.87 -1.86
CA THR A 18 7.69 -0.43 -3.05
C THR A 18 6.92 -0.74 -4.34
N HIS A 19 7.34 -0.09 -5.42
CA HIS A 19 6.91 -0.40 -6.78
C HIS A 19 8.12 -0.93 -7.55
N VAL A 20 8.21 -2.26 -7.65
CA VAL A 20 9.34 -2.99 -8.25
C VAL A 20 8.92 -3.87 -9.43
N ALA A 21 7.62 -4.17 -9.57
CA ALA A 21 7.14 -5.07 -10.61
C ALA A 21 5.73 -4.73 -11.14
N GLY A 22 5.50 -5.01 -12.42
CA GLY A 22 4.18 -5.02 -13.06
C GLY A 22 3.93 -3.87 -14.04
N GLY A 23 2.73 -3.86 -14.62
CA GLY A 23 2.36 -3.00 -15.76
C GLY A 23 2.66 -1.52 -15.57
N ALA A 24 2.31 -0.94 -14.42
CA ALA A 24 2.51 0.48 -14.15
C ALA A 24 4.00 0.84 -14.11
N LEU A 25 4.82 0.04 -13.41
CA LEU A 25 6.25 0.30 -13.35
C LEU A 25 6.92 0.08 -14.71
N ASN A 26 6.54 -0.98 -15.43
CA ASN A 26 7.11 -1.24 -16.75
C ASN A 26 6.76 -0.14 -17.76
N PHE A 27 5.53 0.37 -17.69
CA PHE A 27 5.13 1.54 -18.46
C PHE A 27 5.99 2.77 -18.09
N ALA A 28 6.22 3.00 -16.80
CA ALA A 28 7.08 4.08 -16.33
C ALA A 28 8.53 3.94 -16.83
N ARG A 29 9.10 2.71 -16.89
CA ARG A 29 10.43 2.47 -17.51
C ARG A 29 10.49 2.94 -18.96
N GLY A 30 9.41 2.71 -19.72
CA GLY A 30 9.31 3.11 -21.13
C GLY A 30 9.07 4.62 -21.34
N LEU A 31 8.48 5.32 -20.37
CA LEU A 31 8.17 6.75 -20.46
C LEU A 31 9.37 7.67 -20.22
N VAL A 32 10.41 7.22 -19.52
CA VAL A 32 11.58 8.05 -19.16
C VAL A 32 12.90 7.52 -19.77
N PRO A 33 13.00 7.34 -21.10
CA PRO A 33 14.19 6.76 -21.74
C PRO A 33 15.45 7.61 -21.54
N GLU A 34 15.33 8.92 -21.35
CA GLU A 34 16.43 9.82 -20.99
C GLU A 34 17.01 9.50 -19.61
N ASN A 35 16.14 9.17 -18.64
CA ASN A 35 16.58 8.73 -17.33
C ASN A 35 17.32 7.39 -17.42
N GLN A 36 16.80 6.46 -18.23
CA GLN A 36 17.43 5.16 -18.48
C GLN A 36 18.79 5.29 -19.18
N ARG A 37 18.95 6.28 -20.07
CA ARG A 37 20.23 6.55 -20.77
C ARG A 37 21.32 7.06 -19.84
N ALA A 38 20.96 7.90 -18.88
CA ALA A 38 21.88 8.47 -17.88
C ALA A 38 22.09 7.56 -16.67
N ALA A 39 21.26 6.54 -16.50
CA ALA A 39 21.29 5.63 -15.36
C ALA A 39 22.61 4.84 -15.24
N ARG A 40 22.90 4.40 -14.01
CA ARG A 40 23.95 3.41 -13.74
C ARG A 40 23.69 2.15 -14.57
N LYS A 41 24.69 1.75 -15.36
CA LYS A 41 24.63 0.55 -16.20
C LYS A 41 25.18 -0.65 -15.44
N PHE A 42 24.40 -1.71 -15.41
CA PHE A 42 24.85 -3.03 -15.01
C PHE A 42 25.16 -3.80 -16.28
N LEU A 43 26.44 -4.14 -16.47
CA LEU A 43 26.87 -4.90 -17.62
C LEU A 43 26.66 -6.39 -17.35
N HIS A 44 26.36 -7.14 -18.42
CA HIS A 44 26.27 -8.59 -18.34
C HIS A 44 27.61 -9.21 -17.91
N GLY A 45 27.55 -10.19 -17.02
CA GLY A 45 28.71 -10.94 -16.55
C GLY A 45 28.35 -12.41 -16.30
N LEU A 46 29.29 -13.17 -15.76
CA LEU A 46 29.06 -14.59 -15.41
C LEU A 46 28.02 -14.75 -14.30
N ASP A 47 27.91 -13.76 -13.42
CA ASP A 47 27.12 -13.75 -12.19
C ASP A 47 25.89 -12.83 -12.25
N ARG A 48 25.71 -12.07 -13.34
CA ARG A 48 24.66 -11.07 -13.46
C ARG A 48 24.20 -10.80 -14.88
N ARG A 49 22.92 -10.46 -15.01
CA ARG A 49 22.32 -9.98 -16.25
C ARG A 49 22.55 -8.47 -16.39
N ALA A 50 22.49 -7.98 -17.63
CA ALA A 50 22.54 -6.55 -17.88
C ALA A 50 21.27 -5.86 -17.36
N GLY A 51 21.39 -4.58 -17.00
CA GLY A 51 20.27 -3.79 -16.51
C GLY A 51 20.62 -2.31 -16.33
N LEU A 52 19.60 -1.51 -16.03
CA LEU A 52 19.71 -0.07 -15.81
C LEU A 52 19.15 0.27 -14.44
N GLY A 53 19.90 1.03 -13.66
CA GLY A 53 19.59 1.36 -12.27
C GLY A 53 18.94 2.73 -12.06
N GLY A 54 18.23 3.29 -13.04
CA GLY A 54 17.67 4.65 -13.01
C GLY A 54 16.57 4.83 -11.96
N MET A 55 15.74 5.87 -12.12
CA MET A 55 14.58 6.10 -11.25
C MET A 55 13.57 4.96 -11.28
N THR A 56 13.48 4.26 -12.42
CA THR A 56 12.70 3.03 -12.59
C THR A 56 13.65 1.92 -13.05
N PRO A 57 14.37 1.25 -12.14
CA PRO A 57 15.34 0.24 -12.53
C PRO A 57 14.69 -0.93 -13.28
N THR A 58 15.45 -1.54 -14.20
CA THR A 58 15.08 -2.83 -14.81
C THR A 58 15.10 -3.93 -13.75
N THR A 59 14.28 -4.97 -13.90
CA THR A 59 14.09 -6.07 -12.94
C THR A 59 15.38 -6.62 -12.32
N PHE A 60 16.37 -7.02 -13.13
CA PHE A 60 17.65 -7.52 -12.61
C PHE A 60 18.41 -6.47 -11.77
N ALA A 61 18.47 -5.24 -12.27
CA ALA A 61 19.13 -4.13 -11.57
C ALA A 61 18.44 -3.80 -10.25
N THR A 62 17.11 -3.90 -10.17
CA THR A 62 16.34 -3.72 -8.92
C THR A 62 16.87 -4.65 -7.81
N GLY A 63 17.02 -5.94 -8.11
CA GLY A 63 17.52 -6.91 -7.12
C GLY A 63 18.95 -6.61 -6.65
N TYR A 64 19.84 -6.23 -7.58
CA TYR A 64 21.21 -5.84 -7.24
C TYR A 64 21.28 -4.60 -6.36
N LEU A 65 20.44 -3.61 -6.63
CA LEU A 65 20.39 -2.37 -5.87
C LEU A 65 19.87 -2.59 -4.44
N TYR A 66 18.80 -3.36 -4.26
CA TYR A 66 18.32 -3.72 -2.93
C TYR A 66 19.35 -4.52 -2.13
N ALA A 67 19.91 -5.57 -2.75
CA ALA A 67 20.92 -6.41 -2.10
C ALA A 67 22.18 -5.60 -1.73
N GLY A 68 22.59 -4.66 -2.59
CA GLY A 68 23.74 -3.78 -2.34
C GLY A 68 23.56 -2.84 -1.15
N MET A 69 22.31 -2.60 -0.71
CA MET A 69 21.96 -1.84 0.48
C MET A 69 21.69 -2.73 1.72
N GLY A 70 21.80 -4.06 1.59
CA GLY A 70 21.53 -5.02 2.67
C GLY A 70 20.05 -5.38 2.84
N TRP A 71 19.19 -5.09 1.86
CA TRP A 71 17.79 -5.53 1.87
C TRP A 71 17.66 -6.94 1.33
N THR A 72 16.80 -7.73 1.96
CA THR A 72 16.59 -9.14 1.61
C THR A 72 15.14 -9.45 1.28
N THR A 73 14.20 -8.54 1.53
CA THR A 73 12.78 -8.75 1.25
C THR A 73 12.14 -7.47 0.73
N VAL A 74 11.27 -7.58 -0.29
CA VAL A 74 10.50 -6.47 -0.85
C VAL A 74 9.03 -6.84 -1.05
N ASN A 75 8.14 -5.87 -0.90
CA ASN A 75 6.71 -6.05 -1.12
C ASN A 75 6.19 -5.11 -2.23
N GLU A 76 5.79 -5.69 -3.37
CA GLU A 76 5.11 -4.96 -4.45
C GLU A 76 3.74 -4.48 -3.97
N ALA A 77 3.58 -3.17 -3.85
CA ALA A 77 2.48 -2.57 -3.13
C ALA A 77 1.16 -2.53 -3.91
N ALA A 78 1.16 -2.65 -5.24
CA ALA A 78 -0.06 -2.44 -6.04
C ALA A 78 -0.17 -3.38 -7.24
N VAL A 79 -0.84 -4.52 -7.06
CA VAL A 79 -1.08 -5.51 -8.11
C VAL A 79 -2.54 -5.51 -8.56
N PRO A 80 -2.84 -5.09 -9.80
CA PRO A 80 -4.15 -5.33 -10.40
C PRO A 80 -4.34 -6.83 -10.68
N ILE A 81 -5.53 -7.36 -10.38
CA ILE A 81 -5.83 -8.80 -10.50
C ILE A 81 -5.57 -9.33 -11.92
N LEU A 82 -6.02 -8.60 -12.95
CA LEU A 82 -5.92 -9.04 -14.34
C LEU A 82 -4.47 -9.10 -14.85
N SER A 83 -3.59 -8.23 -14.33
CA SER A 83 -2.18 -8.18 -14.70
C SER A 83 -1.25 -8.83 -13.66
N ALA A 84 -1.80 -9.57 -12.69
CA ALA A 84 -1.01 -10.25 -11.66
C ALA A 84 0.05 -11.17 -12.27
N ARG A 85 -0.25 -11.83 -13.39
CA ARG A 85 0.73 -12.67 -14.12
C ARG A 85 1.97 -11.88 -14.53
N HIS A 86 1.79 -10.69 -15.12
CA HIS A 86 2.91 -9.83 -15.52
C HIS A 86 3.72 -9.39 -14.29
N THR A 87 3.06 -9.05 -13.18
CA THR A 87 3.79 -8.76 -11.92
C THR A 87 4.63 -9.95 -11.48
N HIS A 88 4.09 -11.18 -11.48
CA HIS A 88 4.85 -12.38 -11.09
C HIS A 88 6.01 -12.70 -12.04
N GLU A 89 5.82 -12.49 -13.35
CA GLU A 89 6.90 -12.62 -14.34
C GLU A 89 8.04 -11.63 -14.07
N GLU A 90 7.73 -10.37 -13.71
CA GLU A 90 8.76 -9.41 -13.33
C GLU A 90 9.40 -9.72 -11.96
N LEU A 91 8.61 -10.16 -10.97
CA LEU A 91 9.14 -10.55 -9.66
C LEU A 91 10.10 -11.75 -9.75
N HIS A 92 9.86 -12.66 -10.70
CA HIS A 92 10.78 -13.76 -11.02
C HIS A 92 12.15 -13.25 -11.48
N ASP A 93 12.17 -12.19 -12.30
CA ASP A 93 13.39 -11.58 -12.83
C ASP A 93 14.10 -10.61 -11.87
N ILE A 94 13.56 -10.41 -10.65
CA ILE A 94 14.26 -9.67 -9.59
C ILE A 94 15.08 -10.67 -8.77
N PRO A 95 16.42 -10.67 -8.83
CA PRO A 95 17.23 -11.67 -8.13
C PRO A 95 17.41 -11.32 -6.64
N ILE A 96 17.93 -12.29 -5.88
CA ILE A 96 18.42 -12.18 -4.49
C ILE A 96 17.32 -12.00 -3.42
N VAL A 97 16.47 -10.98 -3.54
CA VAL A 97 15.48 -10.67 -2.50
C VAL A 97 14.30 -11.64 -2.52
N ASP A 98 13.72 -11.91 -1.36
CA ASP A 98 12.38 -12.48 -1.25
C ASP A 98 11.33 -11.44 -1.65
N LYS A 99 10.20 -11.89 -2.21
CA LYS A 99 9.15 -11.00 -2.72
C LYS A 99 7.77 -11.39 -2.23
N THR A 100 6.98 -10.38 -1.92
CA THR A 100 5.52 -10.48 -1.74
C THR A 100 4.83 -9.44 -2.61
N SER A 101 3.50 -9.54 -2.70
CA SER A 101 2.69 -8.54 -3.39
C SER A 101 1.32 -8.34 -2.75
N LEU A 102 0.72 -7.17 -2.96
CA LEU A 102 -0.61 -6.84 -2.46
C LEU A 102 -1.59 -6.57 -3.60
N VAL A 103 -2.73 -7.25 -3.58
CA VAL A 103 -3.74 -7.14 -4.62
C VAL A 103 -4.66 -5.94 -4.37
N LEU A 104 -4.90 -5.13 -5.41
CA LEU A 104 -5.78 -3.97 -5.35
C LEU A 104 -7.25 -4.39 -5.25
N MET A 105 -7.95 -3.94 -4.21
CA MET A 105 -9.34 -4.35 -3.95
C MET A 105 -10.34 -3.20 -3.78
N ALA A 106 -9.84 -2.02 -3.41
CA ALA A 106 -10.64 -0.83 -3.07
C ALA A 106 -11.54 -0.26 -4.18
N ASN A 107 -11.36 -0.72 -5.42
CA ASN A 107 -12.14 -0.30 -6.59
C ASN A 107 -12.51 -1.51 -7.47
N ASN A 108 -12.57 -2.70 -6.86
CA ASN A 108 -12.96 -3.92 -7.56
C ASN A 108 -14.50 -3.96 -7.65
N GLU A 109 -15.06 -3.87 -8.86
CA GLU A 109 -16.52 -3.80 -9.08
C GLU A 109 -17.28 -4.96 -8.41
N PHE A 110 -16.76 -6.20 -8.43
CA PHE A 110 -17.43 -7.31 -7.74
C PHE A 110 -17.56 -7.07 -6.24
N VAL A 111 -16.54 -6.51 -5.60
CA VAL A 111 -16.59 -6.15 -4.18
C VAL A 111 -17.57 -5.00 -3.97
N LEU A 112 -17.49 -3.95 -4.79
CA LEU A 112 -18.37 -2.78 -4.67
C LEU A 112 -19.86 -3.14 -4.86
N ASP A 113 -20.18 -3.97 -5.86
CA ASP A 113 -21.54 -4.46 -6.13
C ASP A 113 -22.10 -5.25 -4.94
N LEU A 114 -21.28 -6.10 -4.32
CA LEU A 114 -21.68 -6.86 -3.14
C LEU A 114 -21.88 -5.95 -1.92
N LEU A 115 -21.08 -4.90 -1.75
CA LEU A 115 -21.28 -3.90 -0.70
C LEU A 115 -22.56 -3.07 -0.92
N GLU A 116 -22.89 -2.73 -2.16
CA GLU A 116 -24.15 -2.04 -2.53
C GLU A 116 -25.37 -2.91 -2.23
N ALA A 117 -25.27 -4.22 -2.49
CA ALA A 117 -26.30 -5.20 -2.17
C ALA A 117 -26.38 -5.56 -0.67
N GLY A 118 -25.43 -5.13 0.15
CA GLY A 118 -25.36 -5.47 1.58
C GLY A 118 -24.88 -6.90 1.85
N GLU A 119 -24.21 -7.53 0.90
CA GLU A 119 -23.77 -8.93 0.95
C GLU A 119 -22.33 -9.09 1.45
N ALA A 120 -22.06 -8.61 2.67
CA ALA A 120 -20.71 -8.57 3.24
C ALA A 120 -19.99 -9.94 3.28
N GLU A 121 -20.72 -11.02 3.61
CA GLU A 121 -20.16 -12.38 3.64
C GLU A 121 -19.70 -12.85 2.26
N ARG A 122 -20.46 -12.53 1.20
CA ARG A 122 -20.05 -12.86 -0.16
C ARG A 122 -18.87 -11.99 -0.61
N ALA A 123 -18.83 -10.72 -0.21
CA ALA A 123 -17.68 -9.87 -0.46
C ALA A 123 -16.39 -10.46 0.15
N LYS A 124 -16.46 -10.97 1.39
CA LYS A 124 -15.34 -11.69 2.03
C LYS A 124 -14.86 -12.89 1.22
N HIS A 125 -15.78 -13.73 0.71
CA HIS A 125 -15.43 -14.88 -0.11
C HIS A 125 -14.77 -14.48 -1.44
N VAL A 126 -15.27 -13.43 -2.08
CA VAL A 126 -14.67 -12.88 -3.30
C VAL A 126 -13.25 -12.36 -3.03
N VAL A 127 -13.05 -11.61 -1.95
CA VAL A 127 -11.71 -11.12 -1.56
C VAL A 127 -10.76 -12.30 -1.31
N ALA A 128 -11.18 -13.32 -0.57
CA ALA A 128 -10.37 -14.51 -0.30
C ALA A 128 -9.96 -15.23 -1.59
N TRP A 129 -10.92 -15.42 -2.50
CA TRP A 129 -10.65 -16.04 -3.80
C TRP A 129 -9.67 -15.21 -4.64
N LEU A 130 -9.86 -13.89 -4.71
CA LEU A 130 -9.02 -13.00 -5.50
C LEU A 130 -7.59 -12.91 -4.98
N VAL A 131 -7.38 -12.89 -3.66
CA VAL A 131 -6.03 -12.98 -3.07
C VAL A 131 -5.34 -14.28 -3.50
N GLY A 132 -6.03 -15.42 -3.40
CA GLY A 132 -5.51 -16.72 -3.81
C GLY A 132 -5.27 -16.85 -5.32
N ALA A 133 -6.17 -16.29 -6.14
CA ALA A 133 -6.08 -16.30 -7.60
C ALA A 133 -4.90 -15.44 -8.10
N ALA A 134 -4.72 -14.25 -7.53
CA ALA A 134 -3.60 -13.38 -7.83
C ALA A 134 -2.27 -13.84 -7.22
N LYS A 135 -2.28 -14.88 -6.37
CA LYS A 135 -1.10 -15.34 -5.60
C LYS A 135 -0.46 -14.18 -4.81
N ALA A 136 -1.30 -13.34 -4.23
CA ALA A 136 -0.90 -12.18 -3.44
C ALA A 136 -0.80 -12.53 -1.95
N TYR A 137 -0.01 -11.76 -1.22
CA TYR A 137 0.21 -11.90 0.21
C TYR A 137 -0.89 -11.23 1.06
N GLY A 138 -1.58 -10.24 0.49
CA GLY A 138 -2.62 -9.50 1.19
C GLY A 138 -3.32 -8.48 0.31
N VAL A 139 -4.11 -7.61 0.96
CA VAL A 139 -4.99 -6.65 0.30
C VAL A 139 -4.41 -5.23 0.36
N LYS A 140 -4.40 -4.57 -0.80
CA LYS A 140 -4.13 -3.14 -0.95
C LYS A 140 -5.43 -2.40 -1.27
N ALA A 141 -5.66 -1.31 -0.54
CA ALA A 141 -6.68 -0.33 -0.83
C ALA A 141 -6.02 0.99 -1.27
N VAL A 142 -6.26 1.41 -2.51
CA VAL A 142 -5.78 2.71 -3.04
C VAL A 142 -6.96 3.56 -3.39
N ASN A 143 -7.03 4.76 -2.80
CA ASN A 143 -8.11 5.74 -3.02
C ASN A 143 -9.49 5.06 -3.09
N PRO A 144 -9.99 4.49 -1.97
CA PRO A 144 -11.25 3.75 -1.93
C PRO A 144 -12.40 4.43 -2.68
N GLY A 145 -12.89 3.76 -3.72
CA GLY A 145 -13.93 4.24 -4.63
C GLY A 145 -13.54 5.38 -5.58
N GLY A 146 -12.33 5.94 -5.46
CA GLY A 146 -11.89 7.05 -6.29
C GLY A 146 -11.46 6.65 -7.70
N VAL A 147 -10.96 5.43 -7.92
CA VAL A 147 -10.70 4.92 -9.28
C VAL A 147 -12.01 4.59 -9.98
N GLU A 148 -13.01 4.11 -9.24
CA GLU A 148 -14.36 3.93 -9.76
C GLU A 148 -14.96 5.27 -10.20
N ALA A 149 -14.90 6.28 -9.33
CA ALA A 149 -15.31 7.64 -9.63
C ALA A 149 -14.58 8.23 -10.85
N TRP A 150 -13.29 7.90 -11.01
CA TRP A 150 -12.48 8.37 -12.13
C TRP A 150 -12.99 7.90 -13.50
N LYS A 151 -13.64 6.74 -13.59
CA LYS A 151 -14.27 6.27 -14.84
C LYS A 151 -15.36 7.23 -15.34
N TRP A 152 -15.88 8.07 -14.45
CA TRP A 152 -16.88 9.11 -14.72
C TRP A 152 -16.29 10.53 -14.75
N GLY A 153 -14.96 10.66 -14.78
CA GLY A 153 -14.26 11.96 -14.76
C GLY A 153 -14.32 12.68 -13.42
N LYS A 154 -14.58 11.95 -12.32
CA LYS A 154 -14.70 12.50 -10.96
C LYS A 154 -13.71 11.83 -10.00
N ASN A 155 -13.84 12.11 -8.70
CA ASN A 155 -13.04 11.48 -7.66
C ASN A 155 -13.84 11.37 -6.35
N ALA A 156 -13.48 10.41 -5.51
CA ALA A 156 -14.13 10.16 -4.22
C ALA A 156 -13.51 11.01 -3.11
N ASN A 157 -13.82 12.31 -3.10
CA ASN A 157 -13.20 13.28 -2.18
C ASN A 157 -13.84 13.34 -0.78
N THR A 158 -15.03 12.76 -0.62
CA THR A 158 -15.79 12.77 0.64
C THR A 158 -16.06 11.35 1.10
N LEU A 159 -15.55 10.99 2.29
CA LEU A 159 -15.58 9.59 2.76
C LEU A 159 -16.98 9.02 2.98
N HIS A 160 -17.96 9.87 3.28
CA HIS A 160 -19.32 9.46 3.62
C HIS A 160 -20.34 9.76 2.51
N ALA A 161 -19.89 10.22 1.35
CA ALA A 161 -20.74 10.38 0.17
C ALA A 161 -20.71 9.10 -0.68
N PRO A 162 -21.83 8.72 -1.32
CA PRO A 162 -21.82 7.67 -2.32
C PRO A 162 -20.83 7.98 -3.44
N ILE A 163 -20.11 6.96 -3.88
CA ILE A 163 -19.23 7.07 -5.05
C ILE A 163 -20.06 6.99 -6.34
N GLU A 164 -19.56 7.58 -7.42
CA GLU A 164 -20.21 7.51 -8.73
C GLU A 164 -20.51 6.07 -9.16
N GLY A 165 -21.68 5.87 -9.79
CA GLY A 165 -22.15 4.56 -10.20
C GLY A 165 -22.91 3.79 -9.12
N TYR A 166 -22.75 4.17 -7.84
CA TYR A 166 -23.36 3.51 -6.69
C TYR A 166 -24.31 4.44 -5.94
N LYS A 167 -25.28 3.87 -5.20
CA LYS A 167 -26.27 4.67 -4.45
C LYS A 167 -25.94 4.74 -2.97
N LYS A 168 -25.31 3.70 -2.43
CA LYS A 168 -25.05 3.54 -1.00
C LYS A 168 -23.57 3.40 -0.68
N VAL A 169 -22.78 2.82 -1.60
CA VAL A 169 -21.36 2.57 -1.34
C VAL A 169 -20.57 3.87 -1.19
N THR A 170 -19.94 4.03 -0.03
CA THR A 170 -19.07 5.19 0.28
C THR A 170 -17.61 4.74 0.48
N PRO A 171 -16.61 5.63 0.34
CA PRO A 171 -15.23 5.29 0.67
C PRO A 171 -15.07 4.76 2.11
N ALA A 172 -15.77 5.33 3.09
CA ALA A 172 -15.75 4.86 4.48
C ALA A 172 -16.27 3.42 4.59
N GLN A 173 -17.36 3.08 3.89
CA GLN A 173 -17.88 1.71 3.86
C GLN A 173 -16.86 0.74 3.24
N ILE A 174 -16.20 1.14 2.16
CA ILE A 174 -15.15 0.33 1.51
C ILE A 174 -13.97 0.09 2.47
N ILE A 175 -13.50 1.14 3.14
CA ILE A 175 -12.38 1.08 4.10
C ILE A 175 -12.73 0.12 5.24
N ALA A 176 -13.85 0.33 5.92
CA ALA A 176 -14.28 -0.50 7.04
C ALA A 176 -14.48 -1.97 6.62
N SER A 177 -15.11 -2.20 5.47
CA SER A 177 -15.38 -3.55 4.97
C SER A 177 -14.09 -4.30 4.65
N LEU A 178 -13.14 -3.67 3.96
CA LEU A 178 -11.86 -4.32 3.63
C LEU A 178 -10.99 -4.57 4.87
N ALA A 179 -11.03 -3.66 5.86
CA ALA A 179 -10.34 -3.86 7.13
C ALA A 179 -10.93 -5.05 7.91
N SER A 180 -12.26 -5.10 8.04
CA SER A 180 -12.97 -6.23 8.68
C SER A 180 -12.71 -7.55 7.96
N ILE A 181 -12.78 -7.56 6.63
CA ILE A 181 -12.50 -8.77 5.82
C ILE A 181 -11.06 -9.25 6.03
N ALA A 182 -10.08 -8.35 6.08
CA ALA A 182 -8.68 -8.72 6.32
C ALA A 182 -8.48 -9.35 7.71
N ASP A 183 -9.15 -8.83 8.74
CA ASP A 183 -9.13 -9.37 10.09
C ASP A 183 -9.85 -10.73 10.18
N ASP A 184 -11.03 -10.87 9.57
CA ASP A 184 -11.83 -12.11 9.55
C ASP A 184 -11.11 -13.26 8.83
N LEU A 185 -10.47 -12.95 7.70
CA LEU A 185 -9.63 -13.90 6.95
C LEU A 185 -8.29 -14.19 7.66
N LYS A 186 -8.00 -13.49 8.77
CA LYS A 186 -6.75 -13.60 9.53
C LYS A 186 -5.52 -13.43 8.64
N LEU A 187 -5.58 -12.48 7.69
CA LEU A 187 -4.46 -12.20 6.82
C LEU A 187 -3.24 -11.78 7.66
N PRO A 188 -2.02 -12.23 7.30
CA PRO A 188 -0.83 -11.95 8.11
C PRO A 188 -0.54 -10.44 8.18
N HIS A 189 -0.75 -9.73 7.07
CA HIS A 189 -0.67 -8.27 6.98
C HIS A 189 -2.08 -7.64 7.02
N PRO A 190 -2.31 -6.57 7.80
CA PRO A 190 -3.59 -5.85 7.76
C PRO A 190 -3.84 -5.20 6.40
N VAL A 191 -5.04 -4.64 6.21
CA VAL A 191 -5.32 -3.86 5.01
C VAL A 191 -4.27 -2.75 4.86
N HIS A 192 -3.62 -2.72 3.70
CA HIS A 192 -2.62 -1.72 3.38
C HIS A 192 -3.33 -0.58 2.64
N LEU A 193 -3.46 0.59 3.27
CA LEU A 193 -4.34 1.65 2.80
C LEU A 193 -3.57 2.87 2.32
N HIS A 194 -3.88 3.33 1.12
CA HIS A 194 -3.58 4.65 0.59
C HIS A 194 -4.89 5.44 0.62
N CYS A 195 -4.92 6.51 1.40
CA CYS A 195 -6.15 7.24 1.71
C CYS A 195 -6.66 8.06 0.53
N ASN A 196 -7.92 8.49 0.60
CA ASN A 196 -8.47 9.50 -0.32
C ASN A 196 -7.72 10.85 -0.17
N ASN A 197 -7.86 11.74 -1.16
CA ASN A 197 -7.31 13.10 -1.16
C ASN A 197 -5.78 13.19 -1.04
N LEU A 198 -5.03 12.22 -1.59
CA LEU A 198 -3.55 12.26 -1.58
C LEU A 198 -3.02 13.58 -2.15
N GLY A 199 -2.09 14.19 -1.43
CA GLY A 199 -1.34 15.37 -1.91
C GLY A 199 -2.12 16.68 -1.95
N VAL A 200 -3.40 16.69 -1.55
CA VAL A 200 -4.24 17.89 -1.53
C VAL A 200 -4.02 18.67 -0.22
N PRO A 201 -3.82 20.01 -0.24
CA PRO A 201 -3.85 20.82 0.98
C PRO A 201 -5.08 20.52 1.84
N GLY A 202 -4.89 20.42 3.17
CA GLY A 202 -5.98 20.14 4.10
C GLY A 202 -6.43 18.68 4.18
N ASN A 203 -5.83 17.77 3.41
CA ASN A 203 -6.22 16.35 3.37
C ASN A 203 -6.11 15.61 4.70
N PHE A 204 -5.41 16.19 5.68
CA PHE A 204 -5.33 15.64 7.04
C PHE A 204 -6.68 15.32 7.67
N ALA A 205 -7.69 16.17 7.46
CA ALA A 205 -9.01 15.94 8.01
C ALA A 205 -9.59 14.62 7.49
N THR A 206 -9.36 14.32 6.20
CA THR A 206 -9.71 13.02 5.60
C THR A 206 -8.89 11.88 6.21
N THR A 207 -7.61 12.10 6.48
CA THR A 207 -6.73 11.10 7.10
C THR A 207 -7.17 10.73 8.52
N ILE A 208 -7.49 11.71 9.36
CA ILE A 208 -7.99 11.48 10.71
C ILE A 208 -9.35 10.76 10.67
N GLU A 209 -10.24 11.19 9.78
CA GLU A 209 -11.52 10.51 9.63
C GLU A 209 -11.37 9.08 9.12
N THR A 210 -10.40 8.82 8.24
CA THR A 210 -10.03 7.46 7.83
C THR A 210 -9.56 6.62 9.02
N MET A 211 -8.74 7.18 9.92
CA MET A 211 -8.32 6.50 11.14
C MET A 211 -9.50 6.20 12.08
N ASN A 212 -10.49 7.10 12.16
CA ASN A 212 -11.72 6.86 12.93
C ASN A 212 -12.53 5.70 12.35
N VAL A 213 -12.71 5.66 11.01
CA VAL A 213 -13.38 4.55 10.30
C VAL A 213 -12.68 3.21 10.54
N LEU A 214 -11.35 3.23 10.69
CA LEU A 214 -10.54 2.04 10.98
C LEU A 214 -10.52 1.63 12.46
N SER A 215 -11.14 2.40 13.35
CA SER A 215 -11.11 2.13 14.80
C SER A 215 -11.68 0.74 15.11
N GLY A 216 -10.92 -0.09 15.82
CA GLY A 216 -11.28 -1.48 16.11
C GLY A 216 -10.69 -2.51 15.14
N HIS A 217 -10.08 -2.07 14.03
CA HIS A 217 -9.45 -2.94 13.04
C HIS A 217 -7.93 -2.74 12.97
N ARG A 218 -7.22 -3.73 12.42
CA ARG A 218 -5.80 -3.56 12.09
C ARG A 218 -5.66 -2.88 10.72
N ALA A 219 -4.75 -1.92 10.62
CA ALA A 219 -4.49 -1.21 9.36
C ALA A 219 -3.02 -0.77 9.24
N HIS A 220 -2.54 -0.65 8.01
CA HIS A 220 -1.25 -0.03 7.68
C HIS A 220 -1.48 1.10 6.66
N LEU A 221 -1.24 2.34 7.07
CA LEU A 221 -1.36 3.51 6.19
C LEU A 221 -0.06 3.74 5.39
N ALA A 222 -0.15 3.65 4.08
CA ALA A 222 0.97 3.85 3.16
C ALA A 222 1.35 5.32 3.05
N HIS A 223 2.66 5.57 2.92
CA HIS A 223 3.25 6.87 2.51
C HIS A 223 2.49 8.07 3.09
N LEU A 224 2.32 8.05 4.42
CA LEU A 224 1.47 8.97 5.18
C LEU A 224 1.93 10.43 5.07
N GLN A 225 3.18 10.67 4.64
CA GLN A 225 3.68 12.03 4.39
C GLN A 225 2.80 12.80 3.41
N PHE A 226 2.24 12.11 2.40
CA PHE A 226 1.37 12.75 1.40
C PHE A 226 -0.08 12.94 1.88
N HIS A 227 -0.38 12.51 3.11
CA HIS A 227 -1.68 12.55 3.77
C HIS A 227 -1.64 13.40 5.05
N ALA A 228 -0.56 14.15 5.25
CA ALA A 228 -0.31 14.99 6.42
C ALA A 228 -0.15 16.47 6.02
N TYR A 229 -1.05 16.96 5.17
CA TYR A 229 -1.07 18.36 4.73
C TYR A 229 -2.21 19.13 5.40
N GLY A 230 -1.87 20.25 6.03
CA GLY A 230 -2.83 21.26 6.48
C GLY A 230 -2.91 22.44 5.50
N GLY A 231 -3.66 23.47 5.87
CA GLY A 231 -3.97 24.60 4.97
C GLY A 231 -5.21 24.32 4.13
N ASP A 232 -5.72 25.35 3.47
CA ASP A 232 -6.94 25.27 2.65
C ASP A 232 -6.59 25.16 1.15
N ASP A 233 -5.41 25.64 0.76
CA ASP A 233 -4.89 25.62 -0.60
C ASP A 233 -3.35 25.59 -0.61
N TRP A 234 -2.74 25.71 -1.79
CA TRP A 234 -1.29 25.70 -1.95
C TRP A 234 -0.59 26.92 -1.35
N SER A 235 -1.28 28.05 -1.20
CA SER A 235 -0.70 29.28 -0.62
C SER A 235 -0.61 29.21 0.91
N THR A 236 -1.49 28.42 1.52
CA THR A 236 -1.61 28.21 2.97
C THR A 236 -1.12 26.84 3.42
N MET A 237 -0.62 26.01 2.49
CA MET A 237 -0.15 24.66 2.79
C MET A 237 0.90 24.69 3.89
N ARG A 238 0.72 23.80 4.87
CA ARG A 238 1.65 23.62 5.98
C ARG A 238 1.76 22.18 6.42
N SER A 239 2.91 21.84 7.00
CA SER A 239 3.10 20.55 7.65
C SER A 239 2.27 20.48 8.93
N ILE A 240 1.75 19.29 9.19
CA ILE A 240 1.00 18.92 10.40
C ILE A 240 1.40 17.51 10.86
N SER A 241 2.65 17.14 10.57
CA SER A 241 3.24 15.85 10.95
C SER A 241 3.17 15.59 12.45
N SER A 242 3.35 16.61 13.31
CA SER A 242 3.26 16.45 14.76
C SER A 242 1.84 16.12 15.25
N PRO A 243 0.77 16.83 14.84
CA PRO A 243 -0.60 16.37 15.06
C PRO A 243 -0.89 14.96 14.51
N ALA A 244 -0.42 14.63 13.30
CA ALA A 244 -0.62 13.31 12.70
C ALA A 244 0.02 12.18 13.53
N ALA A 245 1.21 12.42 14.08
CA ALA A 245 1.89 11.47 14.97
C ALA A 245 1.12 11.26 16.28
N SER A 246 0.47 12.30 16.83
CA SER A 246 -0.37 12.16 18.03
C SER A 246 -1.65 11.35 17.80
N GLY A 247 -2.25 11.44 16.60
CA GLY A 247 -3.42 10.63 16.22
C GLY A 247 -3.12 9.14 16.12
N GLY A 248 -1.91 8.78 15.68
CA GLY A 248 -1.45 7.38 15.59
C GLY A 248 -0.98 6.76 16.90
N THR A 249 -0.81 7.55 17.97
CA THR A 249 -0.21 7.12 19.25
C THR A 249 -1.19 7.06 20.41
N SER A 250 -2.50 6.96 20.15
CA SER A 250 -3.52 6.69 21.18
C SER A 250 -3.44 5.26 21.76
N THR A 251 -2.24 4.77 22.05
CA THR A 251 -2.02 3.71 23.03
C THR A 251 -2.17 4.30 24.43
N SER A 252 -3.24 3.94 25.13
CA SER A 252 -3.50 4.33 26.51
C SER A 252 -2.31 3.99 27.43
N ARG A 253 -1.47 4.99 27.73
CA ARG A 253 -0.55 4.95 28.87
C ARG A 253 -1.30 5.38 30.12
N THR A 254 -2.11 4.49 30.68
CA THR A 254 -2.60 4.59 32.06
C THR A 254 -2.24 3.31 32.83
N ARG A 255 -1.63 3.49 33.99
CA ARG A 255 -1.22 2.45 34.97
C ARG A 255 -2.44 1.69 35.52
N PRO A 256 -2.26 0.49 36.09
CA PRO A 256 -3.27 -0.55 36.10
C PRO A 256 -4.33 -0.35 37.19
N ALA A 257 -5.59 -0.40 36.79
CA ALA A 257 -6.70 -0.82 37.63
C ALA A 257 -7.52 -1.86 36.86
N ALA A 258 -8.14 -2.76 37.60
CA ALA A 258 -8.56 -4.09 37.19
C ALA A 258 -9.60 -4.16 36.05
N ALA A 259 -9.53 -5.27 35.32
CA ALA A 259 -10.57 -5.97 34.55
C ALA A 259 -11.60 -5.12 33.76
N SER A 260 -11.37 -4.94 32.46
CA SER A 260 -12.37 -5.19 31.40
C SER A 260 -11.70 -5.09 30.02
N CYS A 261 -12.31 -5.76 29.04
CA CYS A 261 -11.89 -6.00 27.66
C CYS A 261 -10.96 -4.93 27.02
N ARG A 262 -9.75 -5.33 26.57
CA ARG A 262 -8.81 -4.48 25.84
C ARG A 262 -8.77 -4.87 24.35
N THR A 263 -9.45 -4.11 23.50
CA THR A 263 -9.17 -4.06 22.06
C THR A 263 -8.30 -2.83 21.78
N SER A 264 -6.98 -2.99 21.75
CA SER A 264 -6.08 -1.91 21.30
C SER A 264 -5.99 -1.94 19.78
N THR A 265 -6.53 -0.93 19.10
CA THR A 265 -6.30 -0.70 17.66
C THR A 265 -4.79 -0.50 17.44
N ARG A 266 -4.13 -1.39 16.69
CA ARG A 266 -2.73 -1.19 16.25
C ARG A 266 -2.75 -0.67 14.83
N ILE A 267 -2.70 0.65 14.67
CA ILE A 267 -2.42 1.29 13.38
C ILE A 267 -0.90 1.34 13.23
N GLY A 268 -0.37 0.59 12.27
CA GLY A 268 1.05 0.66 11.92
C GLY A 268 1.31 1.89 11.04
N ILE A 269 2.24 2.75 11.45
CA ILE A 269 2.83 3.80 10.63
C ILE A 269 4.28 3.38 10.39
N TRP A 270 4.63 3.03 9.16
CA TRP A 270 5.99 2.68 8.75
C TRP A 270 6.38 3.49 7.51
#